data_AF-A0AAQ3TZ81-F1
#
_entry.id   AF-A0AAQ3TZ81-F1
#
_cell.length_a   1.000
_cell.length_b   1.000
_cell.length_c   1.000
_cell.angle_alpha   90.00
_cell.angle_beta   90.00
_cell.angle_gamma   90.00
#
_symmetry.space_group_name_H-M   'P 1'
#
loop_
_entity.id
_entity.type
_entity.pdbx_description
1 polymer ?
#
loop_
_entity_poly.entity_id
_entity_poly.type
_entity_poly.pdbx_seq_one_letter_code
_entity_poly.pdbx_strand_id
1 'polypeptide(L)' 'MGKVHGSLARAGKVRGQTPKVAKQDKKKKPRGRAHKRMQYNRRFVTAVVGFGKKRGPNSSEKFVGRSINHLQAAACD' A
#
# COMPACT_ATOMS: atom_id res chain seq x y z
N MET A 1 7.09 32.65 26.74
CA MET A 1 7.01 32.81 25.27
C MET A 1 7.06 31.43 24.63
N GLY A 2 5.92 30.96 24.11
CA GLY A 2 5.70 29.57 23.73
C GLY A 2 6.26 29.20 22.36
N LYS A 3 6.27 27.90 22.05
CA LYS A 3 6.64 27.34 20.76
C LYS A 3 5.62 27.77 19.68
N VAL A 4 5.82 28.95 19.09
CA VAL A 4 4.94 29.48 18.04
C VAL A 4 5.29 28.82 16.70
N HIS A 5 4.30 28.18 16.07
CA HIS A 5 4.50 27.50 14.79
C HIS A 5 4.21 28.44 13.61
N GLY A 6 5.27 29.04 13.05
CA GLY A 6 5.14 29.80 11.79
C GLY A 6 4.40 31.14 11.93
N SER A 7 4.52 31.98 10.90
CA SER A 7 3.73 33.20 10.76
C SER A 7 2.85 33.03 9.52
N LEU A 8 1.64 33.61 9.54
CA LEU A 8 0.66 33.46 8.46
C LEU A 8 1.20 33.91 7.09
N ALA A 9 2.13 34.88 7.11
CA ALA A 9 2.71 35.49 5.91
C ALA A 9 3.78 34.63 5.18
N ARG A 10 4.22 33.50 5.74
CA ARG A 10 5.25 32.66 5.10
C ARG A 10 4.65 31.59 4.20
N ALA A 11 4.43 31.94 2.94
CA ALA A 11 4.00 31.01 1.90
C ALA A 11 4.99 29.83 1.76
N GLY A 12 4.46 28.62 1.60
CA GLY A 12 5.28 27.43 1.34
C GLY A 12 6.04 26.84 2.53
N LYS A 13 5.98 27.41 3.74
CA LYS A 13 6.71 26.95 4.94
C LYS A 13 6.64 25.43 5.15
N VAL A 14 5.43 24.87 5.12
CA VAL A 14 5.21 23.44 5.41
C VAL A 14 5.73 22.54 4.27
N ARG A 15 5.61 22.98 3.01
CA ARG A 15 6.16 22.24 1.87
C ARG A 15 7.68 22.27 1.82
N GLY A 16 8.31 23.35 2.29
CA GLY A 16 9.77 23.46 2.41
C GLY A 16 10.33 22.71 3.63
N GLN A 17 9.55 22.59 4.71
CA GLN A 17 9.97 21.86 5.91
C GLN A 17 9.89 20.34 5.74
N THR A 18 8.97 19.84 4.91
CA THR A 18 8.83 18.39 4.70
C THR A 18 10.06 17.86 3.94
N PRO A 19 10.77 16.84 4.48
CA PRO A 19 11.93 16.28 3.78
C PRO A 19 11.50 15.75 2.42
N LYS A 20 12.24 16.09 1.38
CA LYS A 20 11.93 15.65 0.02
C LYS A 20 12.31 14.18 -0.15
N VAL A 21 11.34 13.30 0.06
CA VAL A 21 11.53 11.86 -0.18
C VAL A 21 11.43 11.58 -1.68
N ALA A 22 12.50 11.01 -2.25
CA ALA A 22 12.50 10.56 -3.63
C ALA A 22 11.51 9.40 -3.83
N LYS A 23 10.95 9.28 -5.04
CA LYS A 23 10.08 8.14 -5.36
C LYS A 23 10.94 6.88 -5.42
N GLN A 24 10.53 5.84 -4.71
CA GLN A 24 11.15 4.52 -4.84
C GLN A 24 10.98 3.98 -6.26
N ASP A 25 12.03 3.40 -6.80
CA ASP A 25 11.98 2.67 -8.07
C ASP A 25 11.13 1.40 -7.90
N LYS A 26 10.10 1.29 -8.74
CA LYS A 26 9.14 0.18 -8.71
C LYS A 26 9.07 -0.46 -10.08
N LYS A 27 9.05 -1.79 -10.11
CA LYS A 27 8.80 -2.57 -11.32
C LYS A 27 7.48 -2.11 -11.96
N LYS A 28 7.45 -2.04 -13.29
CA LYS A 28 6.26 -1.62 -14.04
C LYS A 28 5.11 -2.57 -13.72
N LYS A 29 3.98 -2.01 -13.28
CA LYS A 29 2.74 -2.78 -13.16
C LYS A 29 2.25 -3.08 -14.58
N PRO A 30 1.74 -4.30 -14.85
CA PRO A 30 1.12 -4.59 -16.13
C PRO A 30 -0.09 -3.66 -16.30
N ARG A 31 -0.36 -3.26 -17.55
CA ARG A 31 -1.44 -2.34 -17.90
C ARG A 31 -2.64 -3.09 -18.52
N GLY A 32 -3.79 -2.43 -18.59
CA GLY A 32 -4.98 -2.95 -19.26
C GLY A 32 -5.56 -4.23 -18.64
N ARG A 33 -5.87 -5.22 -19.49
CA ARG A 33 -6.55 -6.47 -19.11
C ARG A 33 -5.79 -7.28 -18.06
N ALA A 34 -4.46 -7.33 -18.16
CA ALA A 34 -3.62 -8.04 -17.21
C ALA A 34 -3.75 -7.46 -15.78
N HIS A 35 -3.83 -6.12 -15.66
CA HIS A 35 -4.06 -5.47 -14.37
C HIS A 35 -5.44 -5.82 -13.79
N LYS A 36 -6.47 -5.80 -14.63
CA LYS A 36 -7.84 -6.13 -14.22
C LYS A 36 -7.96 -7.57 -13.76
N ARG A 37 -7.30 -8.54 -14.43
CA ARG A 37 -7.25 -9.94 -14.00
C ARG A 37 -6.62 -10.08 -12.61
N MET A 38 -5.47 -9.46 -12.38
CA MET A 38 -4.84 -9.48 -11.05
C MET A 38 -5.71 -8.84 -9.96
N GLN A 39 -6.42 -7.75 -10.29
CA GLN A 39 -7.32 -7.07 -9.35
C GLN A 39 -8.54 -7.94 -9.01
N TYR A 40 -9.12 -8.63 -9.99
CA TYR A 40 -10.23 -9.55 -9.80
C TYR A 40 -9.83 -10.73 -8.90
N ASN A 41 -8.73 -11.42 -9.24
CA ASN A 41 -8.25 -12.56 -8.46
C ASN A 41 -7.99 -12.16 -7.00
N ARG A 42 -7.34 -11.01 -6.76
CA ARG A 42 -7.06 -10.50 -5.41
C ARG A 42 -8.31 -10.13 -4.61
N ARG A 43 -9.39 -9.67 -5.26
CA ARG A 43 -10.60 -9.20 -4.57
C ARG A 43 -11.65 -10.27 -4.40
N PHE A 44 -11.75 -11.23 -5.31
CA PHE A 44 -12.91 -12.12 -5.40
C PHE A 44 -12.55 -13.61 -5.32
N VAL A 45 -11.42 -14.03 -5.90
CA VAL A 45 -11.08 -15.46 -6.02
C VAL A 45 -10.17 -15.94 -4.88
N THR A 46 -9.08 -15.23 -4.62
CA THR A 46 -8.07 -15.62 -3.62
C THR A 46 -8.40 -15.10 -2.21
N ALA A 47 -9.37 -14.19 -2.08
CA ALA A 47 -9.80 -13.67 -0.79
C ALA A 47 -10.73 -14.67 -0.12
N VAL A 48 -10.18 -15.59 0.69
CA VAL A 48 -10.96 -16.52 1.50
C VAL A 48 -11.82 -15.71 2.48
N VAL A 49 -13.13 -15.81 2.33
CA VAL A 49 -14.10 -15.26 3.28
C VAL A 49 -14.15 -16.23 4.46
N GLY A 50 -13.20 -16.10 5.39
CA GLY A 50 -13.33 -16.76 6.68
C GLY A 50 -14.60 -16.27 7.40
N PHE A 51 -15.02 -16.93 8.48
CA PHE A 51 -16.13 -16.46 9.30
C PHE A 51 -15.89 -15.02 9.76
N GLY A 52 -16.64 -14.06 9.19
CA GLY A 52 -16.51 -12.63 9.47
C GLY A 52 -16.60 -11.71 8.25
N LYS A 53 -16.48 -10.40 8.46
CA LYS A 53 -16.59 -9.38 7.41
C LYS A 53 -15.36 -9.39 6.49
N LYS A 54 -15.60 -9.32 5.17
CA LYS A 54 -14.56 -9.22 4.16
C LYS A 54 -13.66 -7.99 4.41
N ARG A 55 -12.34 -8.21 4.42
CA ARG A 55 -11.36 -7.12 4.62
C ARG A 55 -11.43 -6.10 3.50
N GLY A 56 -11.30 -4.82 3.89
CA GLY A 56 -11.29 -3.70 2.96
C GLY A 56 -10.05 -3.71 2.06
N PRO A 57 -10.16 -3.23 0.81
CA PRO A 57 -9.11 -3.33 -0.21
C PRO A 57 -7.83 -2.55 0.09
N ASN A 58 -7.81 -1.70 1.12
CA ASN A 58 -6.66 -0.91 1.55
C ASN A 58 -6.41 -1.01 3.07
N SER A 59 -6.86 -2.10 3.69
CA SER A 59 -6.53 -2.36 5.11
C SER A 59 -5.02 -2.60 5.23
N SER A 60 -4.37 -1.91 6.17
CA SER A 60 -2.94 -2.03 6.47
C SER A 60 -2.59 -3.30 7.24
N GLU A 61 -3.59 -4.05 7.73
CA GLU A 61 -3.40 -5.27 8.50
C GLU A 61 -2.93 -6.41 7.58
N LYS A 62 -1.72 -6.90 7.82
CA LYS A 62 -1.14 -7.98 7.02
C LYS A 62 -1.74 -9.31 7.46
N PHE A 63 -2.41 -10.01 6.54
CA PHE A 63 -2.86 -11.38 6.78
C PHE A 63 -1.63 -12.26 7.07
N VAL A 64 -1.56 -12.86 8.26
CA VAL A 64 -0.47 -13.76 8.68
C VAL A 64 -0.31 -14.94 7.69
N GLY A 65 -1.34 -15.33 6.93
CA GLY A 65 -1.23 -16.34 5.87
C GLY A 65 -0.67 -15.87 4.52
N ARG A 66 -0.37 -14.57 4.33
CA ARG A 66 0.28 -14.10 3.10
C ARG A 66 1.80 -14.36 3.11
N SER A 67 2.43 -14.45 4.29
CA SER A 67 3.82 -14.89 4.42
C SER A 67 3.95 -16.39 4.13
N ILE A 68 3.00 -17.21 4.58
CA ILE A 68 3.02 -18.69 4.38
C ILE A 68 2.94 -19.05 2.89
N ASN A 69 2.01 -18.44 2.12
CA ASN A 69 1.87 -18.73 0.70
C ASN A 69 3.02 -18.18 -0.17
N HIS A 70 3.73 -17.13 0.28
CA HIS A 70 4.92 -16.63 -0.40
C HIS A 70 6.14 -17.52 -0.14
N LEU A 71 6.23 -18.16 1.03
CA LEU A 71 7.31 -19.08 1.38
C LEU A 71 7.16 -20.43 0.65
N GLN A 72 5.94 -20.95 0.48
CA GLN A 72 5.70 -22.19 -0.27
C GLN A 72 5.98 -22.02 -1.78
N ALA A 73 5.62 -20.88 -2.37
CA ALA A 73 5.84 -20.63 -3.81
C ALA A 73 7.30 -20.32 -4.18
N ALA A 74 8.16 -20.03 -3.19
CA ALA A 74 9.59 -19.81 -3.39
C ALA A 74 10.44 -21.08 -3.17
N ALA A 75 9.81 -22.17 -2.72
CA ALA A 75 10.46 -23.46 -2.45
C ALA A 75 10.10 -24.54 -3.50
N CYS A 76 9.39 -24.17 -4.57
CA CYS A 76 9.02 -25.06 -5.67
C CYS A 76 9.67 -24.65 -7.01
N ASP A 77 10.90 -24.12 -6.94
CA ASP A 77 11.89 -24.15 -8.03
C ASP A 77 12.94 -25.21 -7.67
#